data_AF-A0A519KJA5-F1
#
_entry.id   AF-A0A519KJA5-F1
#
_cell.length_a   1.000
_cell.length_b   1.000
_cell.length_c   1.000
_cell.angle_alpha   90.00
_cell.angle_beta   90.00
_cell.angle_gamma   90.00
#
_symmetry.space_group_name_H-M   'P 1'
#
loop_
_entity.id
_entity.type
_entity.pdbx_description
1 polymer ?
#
loop_
_entity_poly.entity_id
_entity_poly.type
_entity_poly.pdbx_seq_one_letter_code
_entity_poly.pdbx_strand_id
1 'polypeptide(L)'
;QVISGTFADGKGEALARTIDSINAIDKNHINLYVYNDEYPTEDDPITASQNAHAKGIIAYDNDTQSGVYIMHSFPKFPTVSQSTGHINTDLPVTTNIYGQNLYCVSLDREILQQLLSYLPLEKPHAYYASGLFQNFHTDSKDNYTVTQFNLLNGDSQWLLTKNPK
;
A
#
# COMPACT_ATOMS: atom_id res chain seq x y z
N GLN A 1 12.83 -27.17 -20.70
CA GLN A 1 13.24 -26.14 -19.73
C GLN A 1 12.56 -26.49 -18.41
N VAL A 2 13.32 -26.79 -17.35
CA VAL A 2 12.71 -27.06 -16.03
C VAL A 2 12.47 -25.70 -15.37
N ILE A 3 11.22 -25.39 -15.07
CA ILE A 3 10.87 -24.21 -14.27
C ILE A 3 10.95 -24.65 -12.81
N SER A 4 12.02 -24.27 -12.12
CA SER A 4 12.14 -24.36 -10.67
C SER A 4 11.80 -23.00 -10.06
N GLY A 5 10.97 -22.97 -9.02
CA GLY A 5 10.64 -21.74 -8.28
C GLY A 5 10.97 -21.89 -6.80
N THR A 6 11.23 -20.77 -6.12
CA THR A 6 11.27 -20.71 -4.66
C THR A 6 9.99 -20.07 -4.12
N PHE A 7 9.83 -20.01 -2.79
CA PHE A 7 8.63 -19.41 -2.18
C PHE A 7 8.59 -17.90 -2.45
N ALA A 8 7.41 -17.28 -2.49
CA ALA A 8 7.25 -15.92 -3.01
C ALA A 8 8.06 -14.84 -2.25
N ASP A 9 8.30 -15.03 -0.96
CA ASP A 9 9.16 -14.18 -0.11
C ASP A 9 10.66 -14.53 -0.18
N GLY A 10 11.02 -15.54 -0.97
CA GLY A 10 12.39 -15.96 -1.20
C GLY A 10 13.23 -14.81 -1.76
N LYS A 11 14.45 -14.65 -1.24
CA LYS A 11 15.36 -13.62 -1.70
C LYS A 11 15.54 -13.69 -3.21
N GLY A 12 15.24 -12.59 -3.89
CA GLY A 12 15.36 -12.49 -5.34
C GLY A 12 14.13 -12.96 -6.13
N GLU A 13 13.03 -13.33 -5.46
CA GLU A 13 11.73 -13.54 -6.09
C GLU A 13 10.98 -12.23 -6.28
N ALA A 14 9.93 -12.23 -7.12
CA ALA A 14 9.25 -11.01 -7.57
C ALA A 14 8.72 -10.14 -6.43
N LEU A 15 8.07 -10.75 -5.42
CA LEU A 15 7.54 -10.02 -4.26
C LEU A 15 8.68 -9.40 -3.44
N ALA A 16 9.69 -10.21 -3.09
CA ALA A 16 10.84 -9.74 -2.33
C ALA A 16 11.57 -8.58 -3.03
N ARG A 17 11.86 -8.72 -4.33
CA ARG A 17 12.51 -7.64 -5.13
C ARG A 17 11.68 -6.37 -5.20
N THR A 18 10.35 -6.50 -5.30
CA THR A 18 9.46 -5.34 -5.36
C THR A 18 9.49 -4.60 -4.03
N ILE A 19 9.36 -5.32 -2.91
CA ILE A 19 9.45 -4.72 -1.57
C ILE A 19 10.84 -4.16 -1.28
N ASP A 20 11.91 -4.84 -1.67
CA ASP A 20 13.28 -4.34 -1.54
C ASP A 20 13.46 -3.02 -2.30
N SER A 21 12.86 -2.90 -3.50
CA SER A 21 12.89 -1.67 -4.29
C SER A 21 12.11 -0.54 -3.62
N ILE A 22 10.96 -0.84 -3.00
CA ILE A 22 10.18 0.10 -2.19
C ILE A 22 11.00 0.59 -0.99
N ASN A 23 11.60 -0.33 -0.24
CA ASN A 23 12.37 -0.05 0.97
C ASN A 23 13.68 0.73 0.69
N ALA A 24 14.18 0.71 -0.54
CA ALA A 24 15.36 1.44 -0.96
C ALA A 24 15.12 2.93 -1.22
N ILE A 25 13.86 3.35 -1.36
CA ILE A 25 13.49 4.75 -1.61
C ILE A 25 13.52 5.52 -0.28
N ASP A 26 13.98 6.78 -0.32
CA ASP A 26 13.98 7.64 0.86
C ASP A 26 12.56 7.79 1.42
N LYS A 27 12.40 7.59 2.73
CA LYS A 27 11.10 7.64 3.41
C LYS A 27 10.35 8.96 3.25
N ASN A 28 11.04 10.05 2.92
CA ASN A 28 10.43 11.36 2.70
C ASN A 28 9.93 11.54 1.26
N HIS A 29 10.37 10.68 0.34
CA HIS A 29 10.02 10.76 -1.09
C HIS A 29 9.00 9.69 -1.48
N ILE A 30 8.91 8.60 -0.71
CA ILE A 30 7.90 7.57 -0.89
C ILE A 30 6.64 7.84 -0.07
N ASN A 31 5.50 7.55 -0.68
CA ASN A 31 4.20 7.54 -0.03
C ASN A 31 3.74 6.08 0.05
N LEU A 32 3.42 5.63 1.25
CA LEU A 32 2.98 4.26 1.50
C LEU A 32 1.59 4.22 2.10
N TYR A 33 0.76 3.31 1.61
CA TYR A 33 -0.52 2.92 2.20
C TYR A 33 -0.57 1.42 2.31
N VAL A 34 -0.64 0.91 3.54
CA VAL A 34 -0.64 -0.52 3.80
C VAL A 34 -1.85 -0.89 4.63
N TYR A 35 -2.58 -1.89 4.14
CA TYR A 35 -3.85 -2.30 4.71
C TYR A 35 -4.03 -3.81 4.68
N ASN A 36 -4.70 -4.31 5.70
CA ASN A 36 -5.04 -5.71 5.86
C ASN A 36 -6.14 -5.79 6.94
N ASP A 37 -7.25 -6.46 6.63
CA ASP A 37 -8.32 -6.71 7.60
C ASP A 37 -7.91 -7.67 8.73
N GLU A 38 -6.83 -8.43 8.53
CA GLU A 38 -6.18 -9.31 9.50
C GLU A 38 -4.75 -8.80 9.78
N TYR A 39 -4.63 -7.59 10.34
CA TYR A 39 -3.34 -6.94 10.63
C TYR A 39 -2.42 -7.82 11.51
N PRO A 40 -1.08 -7.84 11.31
CA PRO A 40 -0.15 -8.77 11.97
C PRO A 40 0.11 -8.53 13.47
N THR A 41 -0.55 -7.58 14.14
CA THR A 41 -0.40 -7.39 15.59
C THR A 41 -1.62 -7.93 16.34
N GLU A 42 -1.39 -8.60 17.46
CA GLU A 42 -2.44 -9.21 18.28
C GLU A 42 -3.35 -8.20 19.02
N ASP A 43 -3.02 -6.91 18.99
CA ASP A 43 -3.64 -5.87 19.81
C ASP A 43 -4.84 -5.14 19.16
N ASP A 44 -5.34 -5.59 18.01
CA ASP A 44 -6.65 -5.13 17.52
C ASP A 44 -7.73 -6.20 17.76
N PRO A 45 -8.52 -6.11 18.84
CA PRO A 45 -9.62 -7.03 19.11
C PRO A 45 -10.78 -6.91 18.10
N ILE A 46 -10.69 -5.96 17.17
CA ILE A 46 -11.64 -5.81 16.08
C ILE A 46 -10.90 -6.19 14.80
N THR A 47 -10.94 -7.49 14.44
CA THR A 47 -11.07 -7.83 13.02
C THR A 47 -12.08 -6.85 12.45
N ALA A 48 -11.66 -5.97 11.54
CA ALA A 48 -12.42 -4.80 11.11
C ALA A 48 -13.71 -5.24 10.39
N SER A 49 -14.70 -5.71 11.15
CA SER A 49 -15.84 -6.50 10.68
C SER A 49 -16.81 -5.69 9.84
N GLN A 50 -16.63 -4.38 9.80
CA GLN A 50 -17.38 -3.43 8.96
C GLN A 50 -16.58 -2.94 7.74
N ASN A 51 -15.28 -3.26 7.66
CA ASN A 51 -14.40 -2.91 6.55
C ASN A 51 -14.31 -4.07 5.55
N ALA A 52 -13.84 -3.81 4.32
CA ALA A 52 -13.68 -4.89 3.36
C ALA A 52 -12.61 -5.89 3.79
N HIS A 53 -12.82 -7.15 3.38
CA HIS A 53 -11.80 -8.19 3.38
C HIS A 53 -10.77 -7.92 2.29
N ALA A 54 -9.92 -6.93 2.55
CA ALA A 54 -9.04 -6.29 1.59
C ALA A 54 -7.64 -6.19 2.17
N LYS A 55 -6.63 -6.52 1.35
CA LYS A 55 -5.23 -6.58 1.76
C LYS A 55 -4.34 -6.08 0.62
N GLY A 56 -3.41 -5.19 0.94
CA GLY A 56 -2.54 -4.64 -0.09
C GLY A 56 -1.53 -3.60 0.40
N ILE A 57 -0.65 -3.23 -0.54
CA ILE A 57 0.42 -2.25 -0.39
C ILE A 57 0.34 -1.32 -1.59
N ILE A 58 0.16 -0.02 -1.35
CA ILE A 58 0.33 1.00 -2.38
C ILE A 58 1.59 1.78 -2.02
N ALA A 59 2.53 1.82 -2.96
CA ALA A 59 3.76 2.57 -2.84
C ALA A 59 3.91 3.50 -4.03
N TYR A 60 4.17 4.78 -3.79
CA TYR A 60 4.31 5.78 -4.84
C TYR A 60 5.45 6.74 -4.54
N ASP A 61 6.39 6.85 -5.47
CA ASP A 61 7.56 7.71 -5.38
C ASP A 61 7.29 9.07 -6.04
N ASN A 62 7.46 10.14 -5.25
CA ASN A 62 7.25 11.50 -5.71
C ASN A 62 8.28 11.96 -6.74
N ASP A 63 9.52 11.45 -6.65
CA ASP A 63 10.62 11.92 -7.51
C ASP A 63 10.46 11.37 -8.94
N THR A 64 10.17 10.07 -9.05
CA THR A 64 9.97 9.41 -10.35
C THR A 64 8.54 9.50 -10.86
N GLN A 65 7.59 9.94 -10.02
CA GLN A 65 6.15 9.98 -10.33
C GLN A 65 5.62 8.61 -10.76
N SER A 66 6.12 7.55 -10.12
CA SER A 66 5.78 6.17 -10.42
C SER A 66 5.58 5.38 -9.14
N GLY A 67 4.84 4.28 -9.23
CA GLY A 67 4.54 3.47 -8.06
C GLY A 67 4.16 2.05 -8.41
N VAL A 68 3.78 1.32 -7.38
CA VAL A 68 3.25 -0.04 -7.48
C VAL A 68 2.07 -0.21 -6.54
N TYR A 69 1.09 -0.97 -7.01
CA TYR A 69 -0.01 -1.48 -6.20
C TYR A 69 0.09 -2.99 -6.14
N ILE A 70 0.32 -3.51 -4.93
CA ILE A 70 0.32 -4.94 -4.62
C ILE A 70 -1.01 -5.26 -3.95
N MET A 71 -1.84 -6.08 -4.60
CA MET A 71 -3.04 -6.67 -4.01
C MET A 71 -2.78 -8.14 -3.74
N HIS A 72 -3.14 -8.63 -2.55
CA HIS A 72 -2.90 -10.02 -2.18
C HIS A 72 -3.99 -10.58 -1.27
N SER A 73 -3.93 -11.89 -0.98
CA SER A 73 -4.80 -12.56 -0.01
C SER A 73 -4.10 -12.95 1.30
N PHE A 74 -2.79 -12.68 1.43
CA PHE A 74 -1.99 -13.08 2.60
C PHE A 74 -2.47 -12.45 3.93
N PRO A 75 -3.01 -13.22 4.88
CA PRO A 75 -3.36 -12.70 6.20
C PRO A 75 -2.09 -12.34 6.98
N LYS A 76 -2.17 -11.33 7.87
CA LYS A 76 -1.06 -10.92 8.73
C LYS A 76 0.21 -10.53 7.97
N PHE A 77 0.07 -10.01 6.75
CA PHE A 77 1.16 -9.52 5.92
C PHE A 77 0.83 -8.16 5.28
N PRO A 78 1.83 -7.31 5.03
CA PRO A 78 3.19 -7.36 5.60
C PRO A 78 3.23 -6.87 7.06
N THR A 79 4.38 -7.02 7.72
CA THR A 79 4.68 -6.20 8.91
C THR A 79 5.43 -4.94 8.48
N VAL A 80 5.14 -3.81 9.13
CA VAL A 80 5.73 -2.51 8.77
C VAL A 80 6.28 -1.82 10.01
N SER A 81 7.51 -1.30 9.92
CA SER A 81 8.10 -0.48 10.97
C SER A 81 7.42 0.90 11.01
N GLN A 82 6.67 1.17 12.08
CA GLN A 82 5.90 2.41 12.21
C GLN A 82 6.76 3.69 12.15
N SER A 83 8.04 3.62 12.59
CA SER A 83 8.95 4.77 12.59
C SER A 83 9.68 5.00 11.26
N THR A 84 9.81 3.97 10.42
CA THR A 84 10.64 4.04 9.20
C THR A 84 9.88 3.76 7.91
N GLY A 85 8.71 3.12 7.99
CA GLY A 85 7.98 2.62 6.82
C GLY A 85 8.58 1.37 6.18
N HIS A 86 9.65 0.82 6.76
CA HIS A 86 10.28 -0.39 6.24
C HIS A 86 9.31 -1.58 6.32
N ILE A 87 9.09 -2.23 5.17
CA ILE A 87 8.19 -3.37 4.99
C ILE A 87 9.01 -4.66 5.12
N ASN A 88 8.58 -5.60 5.96
CA ASN A 88 9.16 -6.94 6.00
C ASN A 88 8.51 -7.83 4.93
N THR A 89 9.34 -8.59 4.22
CA THR A 89 8.96 -9.55 3.17
C THR A 89 8.52 -10.90 3.71
N ASP A 90 8.81 -11.25 4.97
CA ASP A 90 8.53 -12.57 5.53
C ASP A 90 7.03 -12.89 5.51
N LEU A 91 6.66 -14.02 4.88
CA LEU A 91 5.28 -14.49 4.87
C LEU A 91 4.98 -15.34 6.12
N PRO A 92 3.89 -15.06 6.86
CA PRO A 92 3.48 -15.88 7.99
C PRO A 92 3.20 -17.34 7.58
N VAL A 93 3.49 -18.31 8.44
CA VAL A 93 3.23 -19.74 8.16
C VAL A 93 1.77 -20.02 7.72
N THR A 94 0.83 -19.20 8.18
CA THR A 94 -0.59 -19.28 7.80
C THR A 94 -0.84 -19.07 6.31
N THR A 95 0.05 -18.41 5.56
CA THR A 95 -0.07 -18.24 4.10
C THR A 95 0.04 -19.55 3.34
N ASN A 96 0.59 -20.60 3.96
CA ASN A 96 0.84 -21.89 3.31
C ASN A 96 -0.30 -22.89 3.46
N ILE A 97 -1.36 -22.51 4.19
CA ILE A 97 -2.49 -23.40 4.48
C ILE A 97 -3.49 -23.42 3.31
N TYR A 98 -3.67 -22.28 2.64
CA TYR A 98 -4.64 -22.12 1.55
C TYR A 98 -3.96 -21.56 0.30
N GLY A 99 -4.48 -21.88 -0.89
CA GLY A 99 -4.07 -21.21 -2.11
C GLY A 99 -4.25 -19.70 -2.01
N GLN A 100 -3.23 -18.95 -2.41
CA GLN A 100 -3.20 -17.49 -2.35
C GLN A 100 -3.02 -16.89 -3.75
N ASN A 101 -3.36 -15.63 -3.88
CA ASN A 101 -3.13 -14.83 -5.08
C ASN A 101 -2.36 -13.55 -4.71
N LEU A 102 -1.54 -13.09 -5.64
CA LEU A 102 -0.87 -11.81 -5.58
C LEU A 102 -0.86 -11.19 -6.98
N TYR A 103 -1.21 -9.91 -7.03
CA TYR A 103 -1.15 -9.08 -8.21
C TYR A 103 -0.30 -7.85 -7.90
N CYS A 104 0.61 -7.49 -8.79
CA CYS A 104 1.39 -6.27 -8.71
C CYS A 104 1.22 -5.49 -10.00
N VAL A 105 0.77 -4.25 -9.88
CA VAL A 105 0.49 -3.36 -11.02
C VAL A 105 1.33 -2.09 -10.87
N SER A 106 1.97 -1.67 -11.95
CA SER A 106 2.66 -0.38 -11.99
C SER A 106 1.65 0.76 -12.00
N LEU A 107 1.92 1.79 -11.21
CA LEU A 107 1.13 3.00 -11.12
C LEU A 107 1.90 4.13 -11.78
N ASP A 108 1.22 4.85 -12.66
CA ASP A 108 1.54 6.25 -12.92
C ASP A 108 0.59 7.14 -12.09
N ARG A 109 0.75 8.45 -12.26
CA ARG A 109 -0.06 9.44 -11.57
C ARG A 109 -1.56 9.28 -11.87
N GLU A 110 -1.91 9.10 -13.14
CA GLU A 110 -3.30 9.03 -13.60
C GLU A 110 -4.00 7.79 -13.04
N ILE A 111 -3.32 6.63 -13.01
CA ILE A 111 -3.84 5.40 -12.41
C ILE A 111 -3.96 5.55 -10.89
N LEU A 112 -2.97 6.16 -10.22
CA LEU A 112 -3.05 6.41 -8.78
C LEU A 112 -4.28 7.28 -8.43
N GLN A 113 -4.55 8.33 -9.22
CA GLN A 113 -5.72 9.18 -9.03
C GLN A 113 -7.04 8.41 -9.13
N GLN A 114 -7.15 7.51 -10.11
CA GLN A 114 -8.32 6.65 -10.26
C GLN A 114 -8.45 5.68 -9.09
N LEU A 115 -7.34 5.08 -8.65
CA LEU A 115 -7.32 4.18 -7.49
C LEU A 115 -7.78 4.89 -6.22
N LEU A 116 -7.31 6.11 -5.96
CA LEU A 116 -7.71 6.91 -4.80
C LEU A 116 -9.20 7.28 -4.80
N SER A 117 -9.84 7.34 -5.98
CA SER A 117 -11.30 7.51 -6.06
C SER A 117 -12.08 6.24 -5.71
N TYR A 118 -11.46 5.07 -5.86
CA TYR A 118 -12.06 3.76 -5.59
C TYR A 118 -11.86 3.30 -4.14
N LEU A 119 -10.70 3.55 -3.54
CA LEU A 119 -10.37 3.09 -2.18
C LEU A 119 -11.42 3.44 -1.09
N PRO A 120 -12.12 4.61 -1.11
CA PRO A 120 -13.18 4.88 -0.14
C PRO A 120 -14.43 4.00 -0.31
N LEU A 121 -14.61 3.39 -1.48
CA LEU A 121 -15.65 2.38 -1.71
C LEU A 121 -15.25 1.02 -1.12
N GLU A 122 -13.98 0.66 -1.26
CA GLU A 122 -13.42 -0.57 -0.69
C GLU A 122 -13.35 -0.49 0.83
N LYS A 123 -13.09 0.68 1.41
CA LYS A 123 -12.90 0.86 2.85
C LYS A 123 -11.91 -0.14 3.46
N PRO A 124 -10.69 -0.26 2.90
CA PRO A 124 -9.71 -1.15 3.46
C PRO A 124 -9.26 -0.68 4.84
N HIS A 125 -8.93 -1.64 5.71
CA HIS A 125 -8.40 -1.33 7.03
C HIS A 125 -6.89 -1.04 6.96
N ALA A 126 -6.52 0.23 6.86
CA ALA A 126 -5.13 0.65 6.84
C ALA A 126 -4.54 0.77 8.24
N TYR A 127 -3.33 0.24 8.40
CA TYR A 127 -2.57 0.24 9.65
C TYR A 127 -1.23 0.97 9.52
N TYR A 128 -0.86 1.36 8.30
CA TYR A 128 0.28 2.21 8.02
C TYR A 128 -0.05 3.13 6.85
N ALA A 129 0.14 4.44 7.06
CA ALA A 129 -0.03 5.45 6.04
C ALA A 129 1.03 6.56 6.21
N SER A 130 1.64 6.99 5.11
CA SER A 130 2.68 8.03 5.10
C SER A 130 2.58 8.93 3.86
N GLY A 131 3.21 10.09 3.91
CA GLY A 131 3.21 11.07 2.82
C GLY A 131 1.78 11.46 2.43
N LEU A 132 1.44 11.33 1.15
CA LEU A 132 0.13 11.67 0.60
C LEU A 132 -1.02 10.93 1.31
N PHE A 133 -0.79 9.72 1.82
CA PHE A 133 -1.83 8.89 2.42
C PHE A 133 -2.09 9.18 3.89
N GLN A 134 -1.26 9.99 4.55
CA GLN A 134 -1.38 10.24 5.99
C GLN A 134 -2.71 10.93 6.37
N ASN A 135 -3.29 11.68 5.43
CA ASN A 135 -4.59 12.35 5.58
C ASN A 135 -5.69 11.69 4.72
N PHE A 136 -5.44 10.49 4.19
CA PHE A 136 -6.42 9.77 3.40
C PHE A 136 -7.37 9.00 4.32
N HIS A 137 -8.66 9.35 4.29
CA HIS A 137 -9.69 8.74 5.12
C HIS A 137 -10.69 7.98 4.24
N THR A 138 -10.76 6.66 4.40
CA THR A 138 -11.67 5.79 3.64
C THR A 138 -13.12 5.82 4.14
N ASP A 139 -13.36 6.38 5.31
CA ASP A 139 -14.68 6.31 5.98
C ASP A 139 -15.69 7.35 5.48
N SER A 140 -15.27 8.29 4.63
CA SER A 140 -16.11 9.36 4.14
C SER A 140 -16.49 9.18 2.66
N LYS A 141 -17.73 9.54 2.29
CA LYS A 141 -18.22 9.59 0.89
C LYS A 141 -17.70 10.82 0.15
N ASP A 142 -16.47 11.23 0.46
CA ASP A 142 -15.87 12.44 -0.06
C ASP A 142 -15.26 12.16 -1.43
N ASN A 143 -15.50 13.08 -2.36
CA ASN A 143 -14.78 13.05 -3.63
C ASN A 143 -13.38 13.61 -3.35
N TYR A 144 -12.32 12.85 -3.65
CA TYR A 144 -10.95 13.31 -3.49
C TYR A 144 -10.38 13.75 -4.84
N THR A 145 -9.81 14.95 -4.88
CA THR A 145 -8.95 15.37 -6.00
C THR A 145 -7.50 15.36 -5.51
N VAL A 146 -6.63 14.66 -6.22
CA VAL A 146 -5.17 14.79 -6.02
C VAL A 146 -4.74 16.04 -6.78
N THR A 147 -4.59 17.15 -6.07
CA THR A 147 -4.07 18.38 -6.64
C THR A 147 -2.57 18.48 -6.38
N GLN A 148 -1.82 18.86 -7.40
CA GLN A 148 -0.41 19.22 -7.25
C GLN A 148 -0.36 20.72 -7.00
N PHE A 149 0.11 21.18 -5.84
CA PHE A 149 0.38 22.60 -5.62
C PHE A 149 1.55 22.82 -4.65
N ASN A 150 2.73 23.18 -5.20
CA ASN A 150 3.28 24.53 -5.06
C ASN A 150 4.40 24.82 -6.08
N LEU A 151 4.08 25.58 -7.14
CA LEU A 151 5.06 26.05 -8.14
C LEU A 151 5.89 27.27 -7.68
N LEU A 152 5.74 27.73 -6.44
CA LEU A 152 6.45 28.92 -5.96
C LEU A 152 7.68 28.61 -5.10
N ASN A 153 7.82 27.39 -4.57
CA ASN A 153 8.92 27.02 -3.67
C ASN A 153 9.71 25.76 -4.08
N GLY A 154 9.35 25.10 -5.19
CA GLY A 154 10.01 23.84 -5.60
C GLY A 154 9.60 22.61 -4.80
N ASP A 155 8.63 22.73 -3.89
CA ASP A 155 8.11 21.60 -3.12
C ASP A 155 7.03 20.85 -3.92
N SER A 156 7.31 19.60 -4.29
CA SER A 156 6.40 18.64 -4.94
C SER A 156 5.42 18.01 -3.94
N GLN A 157 4.68 18.84 -3.19
CA GLN A 157 3.70 18.37 -2.22
C GLN A 157 2.37 18.02 -2.94
N TRP A 158 1.94 16.76 -2.82
CA TRP A 158 0.62 16.30 -3.25
C TRP A 158 -0.41 16.63 -2.18
N LEU A 159 -1.46 17.37 -2.54
CA LEU A 159 -2.57 17.67 -1.65
C LEU A 159 -3.80 16.87 -2.06
N LEU A 160 -4.25 16.00 -1.16
CA LEU A 160 -5.58 15.40 -1.23
C LEU A 160 -6.60 16.45 -0.77
N THR A 161 -7.29 17.07 -1.72
CA THR A 161 -8.40 17.96 -1.42
C THR A 161 -9.70 17.19 -1.44
N LYS A 162 -10.37 17.13 -0.30
CA LYS A 162 -11.78 16.75 -0.18
C LYS A 162 -12.64 17.78 -0.91
N ASN A 163 -13.37 17.37 -1.93
CA ASN A 163 -14.37 18.22 -2.58
C ASN A 163 -15.65 18.20 -1.71
N PRO A 164 -16.14 19.35 -1.23
CA PRO A 164 -17.46 19.43 -0.64
C PRO A 164 -18.52 19.11 -1.71
N LYS A 165 -19.57 18.37 -1.31
CA LYS A 165 -20.77 18.20 -2.14
C LYS A 165 -21.59 19.47 -2.21
#